data_AF-A0A963Q3V6-F1
#
_entry.id   AF-A0A963Q3V6-F1
#
_cell.length_a   1.000
_cell.length_b   1.000
_cell.length_c   1.000
_cell.angle_alpha   90.00
_cell.angle_beta   90.00
_cell.angle_gamma   90.00
#
_symmetry.space_group_name_H-M   'P 1'
#
loop_
_entity.id
_entity.type
_entity.pdbx_description
1 polymer ?
#
loop_
_entity_poly.entity_id
_entity_poly.type
_entity_poly.pdbx_seq_one_letter_code
_entity_poly.pdbx_strand_id
1 'polypeptide(L)' 'MSTSIHPKTYEPATPRQLAFLGLGVMGYPMAGHLAQAGHSVTVYNRTAARSEAFCTELAGTGRVQHGATPRQAAAGA' A
#
# COMPACT_ATOMS: atom_id res chain seq x y z
N MET A 1 9.22 6.89 -13.88
CA MET A 1 9.38 6.41 -12.49
C MET A 1 9.06 4.92 -12.49
N SER A 2 10.06 4.06 -12.30
CA SER A 2 9.87 2.60 -12.29
C SER A 2 9.60 2.16 -10.85
N THR A 3 8.48 1.48 -10.59
CA THR A 3 8.24 0.85 -9.30
C THR A 3 9.13 -0.38 -9.16
N SER A 4 9.55 -0.69 -7.93
CA SER A 4 10.23 -1.92 -7.53
C SER A 4 9.31 -3.15 -7.56
N ILE A 5 8.00 -2.93 -7.72
CA ILE A 5 6.99 -3.98 -7.74
C ILE A 5 6.78 -4.45 -9.17
N HIS A 6 7.05 -5.74 -9.38
CA HIS A 6 6.87 -6.37 -10.69
C HIS A 6 5.39 -6.28 -11.12
N PRO A 7 5.12 -5.86 -12.36
CA PRO A 7 3.76 -5.77 -12.86
C PRO A 7 3.12 -7.16 -12.89
N LYS A 8 1.84 -7.21 -12.51
CA LYS A 8 0.96 -8.37 -12.64
C LYS A 8 -0.37 -7.93 -13.19
N THR A 9 -1.00 -8.79 -13.99
CA THR A 9 -2.39 -8.62 -14.40
C THR A 9 -3.28 -9.18 -13.30
N TYR A 10 -4.22 -8.38 -12.82
CA TYR A 10 -5.22 -8.81 -11.84
C TYR A 10 -6.56 -8.99 -12.52
N GLU A 11 -7.34 -9.96 -12.04
CA GLU A 11 -8.76 -10.01 -12.39
C GLU A 11 -9.48 -8.78 -11.80
N PRO A 12 -10.50 -8.26 -12.48
CA PRO A 12 -11.28 -7.15 -11.95
C PRO A 12 -11.93 -7.54 -10.62
N ALA A 13 -11.66 -6.75 -9.59
CA ALA A 13 -12.27 -6.89 -8.27
C ALA A 13 -12.95 -5.58 -7.86
N THR A 14 -13.99 -5.67 -7.03
CA THR A 14 -14.58 -4.48 -6.42
C THR A 14 -13.54 -3.78 -5.53
N PRO A 15 -13.28 -2.48 -5.73
CA PRO A 15 -12.37 -1.72 -4.87
C PRO A 15 -12.77 -1.81 -3.39
N ARG A 16 -11.77 -1.95 -2.51
CA ARG A 16 -11.93 -2.02 -1.06
C ARG A 16 -10.94 -1.09 -0.38
N GLN A 17 -11.25 -0.68 0.85
CA GLN A 17 -10.31 0.01 1.73
C GLN A 17 -9.59 -1.04 2.57
N LEU A 18 -8.27 -1.01 2.58
CA LEU A 18 -7.43 -2.02 3.22
C LEU A 18 -6.39 -1.33 4.10
N ALA A 19 -6.08 -1.93 5.23
CA ALA A 19 -4.96 -1.54 6.07
C ALA A 19 -3.86 -2.60 5.97
N PHE A 20 -2.63 -2.18 5.71
CA PHE A 20 -1.47 -3.07 5.68
C PHE A 20 -0.43 -2.63 6.71
N LEU A 21 -0.22 -3.47 7.72
CA LEU A 21 0.67 -3.17 8.85
C LEU A 21 1.97 -3.97 8.73
N GLY A 22 3.05 -3.29 8.39
CA GLY A 22 4.40 -3.84 8.28
C GLY A 22 4.86 -3.99 6.83
N LEU A 23 5.87 -3.21 6.45
CA LEU A 23 6.36 -3.15 5.06
C LEU A 23 7.71 -3.84 4.88
N GLY A 24 7.87 -5.04 5.45
CA GLY A 24 9.10 -5.84 5.33
C GLY A 24 9.36 -6.37 3.91
N VAL A 25 10.27 -7.34 3.76
CA VAL A 25 10.61 -7.94 2.47
C VAL A 25 9.39 -8.52 1.75
N MET A 26 8.52 -9.21 2.49
CA MET A 26 7.26 -9.74 1.94
C MET A 26 6.16 -8.67 1.87
N GLY A 27 6.04 -7.84 2.90
CA GLY A 27 4.92 -6.90 3.05
C GLY A 27 4.89 -5.79 2.00
N TYR A 28 6.06 -5.27 1.62
CA TYR A 28 6.16 -4.18 0.65
C TYR A 28 5.57 -4.55 -0.73
N PRO A 29 6.00 -5.63 -1.40
CA PRO A 29 5.40 -6.02 -2.68
C PRO A 29 3.93 -6.46 -2.53
N MET A 30 3.55 -7.11 -1.43
CA MET A 30 2.15 -7.50 -1.19
C MET A 30 1.21 -6.29 -1.12
N ALA A 31 1.55 -5.27 -0.32
CA ALA A 31 0.76 -4.05 -0.19
C ALA A 31 0.63 -3.31 -1.52
N GLY A 32 1.70 -3.28 -2.32
CA GLY A 32 1.64 -2.60 -3.60
C GLY A 32 0.91 -3.38 -4.68
N HIS A 33 0.92 -4.72 -4.64
CA HIS A 33 0.04 -5.52 -5.50
C HIS A 33 -1.45 -5.24 -5.21
N LEU A 34 -1.83 -5.06 -3.94
CA LEU A 34 -3.19 -4.66 -3.58
C LEU A 34 -3.56 -3.29 -4.16
N ALA A 35 -2.64 -2.31 -4.11
CA ALA A 35 -2.86 -1.00 -4.70
C ALA A 35 -2.96 -1.05 -6.24
N GLN A 36 -2.09 -1.82 -6.89
CA GLN A 36 -2.12 -2.03 -8.35
C GLN A 36 -3.37 -2.80 -8.81
N ALA A 37 -3.93 -3.66 -7.96
CA ALA A 37 -5.22 -4.32 -8.19
C ALA A 37 -6.43 -3.38 -8.05
N GLY A 38 -6.21 -2.11 -7.67
CA GLY A 38 -7.26 -1.09 -7.58
C GLY A 38 -7.87 -0.91 -6.19
N HIS A 39 -7.32 -1.54 -5.15
CA HIS A 39 -7.74 -1.30 -3.77
C HIS A 39 -7.12 -0.01 -3.21
N SER A 40 -7.83 0.66 -2.31
CA SER A 40 -7.29 1.77 -1.52
C SER A 40 -6.56 1.22 -0.31
N VAL A 41 -5.25 1.43 -0.22
CA VAL A 41 -4.39 0.81 0.80
C VAL A 41 -3.79 1.88 1.71
N THR A 42 -4.12 1.80 3.00
CA THR A 42 -3.44 2.56 4.04
C THR A 42 -2.34 1.72 4.66
N VAL A 43 -1.10 2.19 4.58
CA VAL A 43 0.06 1.47 5.11
C VAL A 43 0.57 2.09 6.41
N TYR A 44 0.99 1.22 7.32
CA TYR A 44 1.78 1.60 8.48
C TYR A 44 3.04 0.75 8.55
N ASN A 45 4.14 1.36 8.96
CA ASN A 45 5.33 0.66 9.36
C ASN A 45 5.91 1.35 10.59
N ARG A 46 6.56 0.59 11.49
CA ARG A 46 7.19 1.14 12.69
C ARG A 46 8.14 2.30 12.38
N THR A 47 8.90 2.18 11.29
CA THR A 47 9.71 3.27 10.74
C THR A 47 8.90 3.98 9.66
N ALA A 48 8.43 5.21 9.95
CA ALA A 48 7.53 5.98 9.09
C ALA A 48 8.09 6.25 7.69
N ALA A 49 9.39 6.55 7.59
CA ALA A 49 10.07 6.77 6.31
C ALA A 49 9.88 5.62 5.30
N ARG A 50 9.66 4.39 5.78
CA ARG A 50 9.42 3.23 4.90
C ARG A 50 8.02 3.22 4.28
N SER A 51 7.01 3.63 5.04
CA SER A 51 5.64 3.79 4.55
C SER A 51 5.46 5.05 3.71
N GLU A 52 6.18 6.13 4.03
CA GLU A 52 6.22 7.33 3.20
C GLU A 52 6.86 7.04 1.84
N ALA A 53 8.01 6.36 1.83
CA ALA A 53 8.66 5.93 0.58
C ALA A 53 7.76 5.03 -0.28
N PHE A 54 7.01 4.12 0.35
CA PHE A 54 5.99 3.31 -0.33
C PHE A 54 4.93 4.17 -1.01
N CYS A 55 4.39 5.18 -0.33
CA CYS A 55 3.42 6.10 -0.89
C CYS A 55 4.01 6.94 -2.04
N THR A 56 5.27 7.37 -1.94
CA THR A 56 5.96 8.09 -3.03
C THR A 56 6.14 7.19 -4.26
N GLU A 57 6.57 5.95 -4.07
CA GLU A 57 6.79 5.01 -5.17
C GLU A 57 5.50 4.67 -5.92
N LEU A 58 4.40 4.49 -5.19
CA LEU A 58 3.10 4.12 -5.75
C LEU A 58 2.14 5.30 -5.92
N ALA A 59 2.63 6.53 -5.87
CA ALA A 59 1.82 7.74 -6.04
C ALA A 59 1.00 7.71 -7.35
N GLY A 60 1.54 7.10 -8.41
CA GLY A 60 0.84 6.93 -9.69
C GLY A 60 -0.42 6.06 -9.63
N THR A 61 -0.62 5.26 -8.59
CA THR A 61 -1.87 4.51 -8.37
C THR A 61 -3.00 5.40 -7.84
N GLY A 62 -2.67 6.53 -7.19
CA GLY A 62 -3.64 7.41 -6.53
C GLY A 62 -4.43 6.77 -5.38
N ARG A 63 -3.99 5.61 -4.88
CA ARG A 63 -4.77 4.76 -3.96
C ARG A 63 -3.99 4.34 -2.70
N VAL A 64 -2.86 4.99 -2.43
CA VAL A 64 -2.00 4.65 -1.29
C VAL A 64 -1.89 5.83 -0.33
N GLN A 65 -1.94 5.54 0.97
CA GLN A 65 -1.75 6.55 2.02
C GLN A 65 -1.02 5.96 3.23
N HIS A 66 -0.38 6.82 4.02
CA HIS A 66 0.32 6.44 5.24
C HIS A 66 -0.49 6.81 6.49
N GLY A 67 -0.65 5.87 7.43
CA GLY A 67 -1.16 6.17 8.77
C GLY A 67 -0.02 6.25 9.80
N ALA A 68 0.02 7.29 10.63
CA ALA A 68 1.10 7.48 11.62
C ALA A 68 1.07 6.47 12.79
N THR A 69 -0.04 5.75 12.95
CA THR A 69 -0.21 4.67 13.93
C THR A 69 -0.96 3.48 13.31
N PRO A 70 -0.83 2.25 13.86
CA PRO A 70 -1.65 1.12 13.43
C PRO A 70 -3.15 1.39 13.50
N ARG A 71 -3.59 2.11 14.55
CA ARG A 71 -4.98 2.51 14.73
C ARG A 71 -5.48 3.40 13.61
N GLN A 72 -4.71 4.42 13.23
CA GLN A 72 -5.06 5.31 12.12
C GLN A 72 -5.05 4.55 10.80
N ALA A 73 -4.08 3.66 10.58
CA ALA A 73 -4.02 2.88 9.35
C ALA A 73 -5.22 1.94 9.19
N ALA A 74 -5.71 1.36 10.29
CA ALA A 74 -6.88 0.48 10.32
C ALA A 74 -8.23 1.22 10.32
N ALA A 75 -8.24 2.55 10.42
CA ALA A 75 -9.49 3.30 10.49
C ALA A 75 -10.23 3.25 9.13
N GLY A 76 -11.39 2.58 9.11
CA GLY A 76 -12.25 2.49 7.92
C GLY A 76 -11.83 1.45 6.88
N ALA A 77 -10.83 0.62 7.20
CA ALA A 77 -10.51 -0.60 6.46
C ALA A 77 -11.44 -1.75 6.85
#